data_AF-A0A8T2Q1P2-F1
#
_entry.id   AF-A0A8T2Q1P2-F1
#
_cell.length_a   1.000
_cell.length_b   1.000
_cell.length_c   1.000
_cell.angle_alpha   90.00
_cell.angle_beta   90.00
_cell.angle_gamma   90.00
#
_symmetry.space_group_name_H-M   'P 1'
#
loop_
_entity.id
_entity.type
_entity.pdbx_description
1 polymer ?
#
loop_
_entity_poly.entity_id
_entity_poly.type
_entity_poly.pdbx_seq_one_letter_code
_entity_poly.pdbx_strand_id
1 'polypeptide(L)' 'MANSGPDTNGCQFFITCAKCDWLDNKHVVFGKVLGDSLLVLRKIENVQTGPNSRPKLACVISECGEM' A
#
# COMPACT_ATOMS: atom_id res chain seq x y z
N MET A 1 -7.70 -2.31 -2.80
CA MET A 1 -7.67 -1.37 -3.95
C MET A 1 -8.07 0.00 -3.46
N ALA A 2 -7.31 1.05 -3.79
CA ALA A 2 -7.73 2.42 -3.52
C ALA A 2 -8.85 2.81 -4.50
N ASN A 3 -9.81 3.60 -4.02
CA ASN A 3 -10.96 4.06 -4.79
C ASN A 3 -11.45 5.42 -4.25
N SER A 4 -12.40 6.01 -4.97
CA SER A 4 -13.08 7.27 -4.62
C SER A 4 -14.60 7.05 -4.40
N GLY A 5 -15.00 5.83 -4.04
CA GLY A 5 -16.41 5.40 -3.93
C GLY A 5 -16.68 4.03 -4.57
N PRO A 6 -17.92 3.51 -4.48
CA PRO A 6 -18.31 2.25 -5.10
C PRO A 6 -17.98 2.23 -6.59
N ASP A 7 -17.46 1.11 -7.08
CA ASP A 7 -17.14 0.87 -8.50
C ASP A 7 -16.17 1.88 -9.15
N THR A 8 -15.31 2.53 -8.34
CA THR A 8 -14.27 3.47 -8.83
C THR A 8 -12.84 2.94 -8.68
N ASN A 9 -12.67 1.61 -8.75
CA ASN A 9 -11.34 1.01 -8.72
C ASN A 9 -10.55 1.40 -9.98
N GLY A 10 -9.32 1.86 -9.79
CA GLY A 10 -8.36 2.15 -10.87
C GLY A 10 -7.10 1.29 -10.74
N CYS A 11 -5.93 1.91 -10.91
CA CYS A 11 -4.64 1.26 -10.72
C CYS A 11 -4.01 1.51 -9.33
N GLN A 12 -4.59 2.41 -8.53
CA GLN A 12 -4.04 2.74 -7.22
C GLN A 12 -4.32 1.63 -6.21
N PHE A 13 -3.29 1.26 -5.46
CA PHE A 13 -3.38 0.28 -4.40
C PHE A 13 -2.62 0.76 -3.16
N PHE A 14 -2.86 0.07 -2.04
CA PHE A 14 -2.16 0.31 -0.78
C PHE A 14 -1.92 -1.04 -0.08
N ILE A 15 -0.96 -1.05 0.83
CA ILE A 15 -0.63 -2.20 1.66
C ILE A 15 -0.94 -1.83 3.11
N THR A 16 -1.73 -2.65 3.80
CA THR A 16 -2.08 -2.43 5.21
C THR A 16 -0.88 -2.75 6.11
N CYS A 17 -0.49 -1.81 6.96
CA CYS A 17 0.61 -2.02 7.92
C CYS A 17 0.13 -2.49 9.31
N ALA A 18 -1.17 -2.40 9.56
CA ALA A 18 -1.89 -2.88 10.75
C ALA A 18 -3.29 -3.39 10.34
N LYS A 19 -4.06 -3.92 11.30
CA LYS A 19 -5.47 -4.29 11.06
C LYS A 19 -6.29 -3.03 10.74
N CYS A 20 -7.13 -3.10 9.72
CA CYS A 20 -7.89 -1.96 9.20
C CYS A 20 -9.37 -2.33 9.02
N ASP A 21 -10.01 -2.80 10.09
CA ASP A 21 -11.39 -3.31 10.08
C ASP A 21 -12.42 -2.29 9.52
N TRP A 22 -12.13 -0.99 9.60
CA TRP A 22 -12.99 0.09 9.06
C TRP A 22 -12.99 0.20 7.53
N LEU A 23 -12.06 -0.48 6.84
CA LEU A 23 -11.93 -0.54 5.38
C LEU A 23 -12.67 -1.75 4.77
N ASP A 24 -13.13 -2.67 5.61
CA ASP A 24 -13.83 -3.87 5.17
C ASP A 24 -15.07 -3.50 4.36
N ASN A 25 -15.29 -4.23 3.26
CA ASN A 25 -16.35 -4.01 2.27
C ASN A 25 -16.32 -2.66 1.53
N LYS A 26 -15.40 -1.73 1.86
CA LYS A 26 -15.20 -0.47 1.13
C LYS A 26 -14.08 -0.56 0.12
N HIS A 27 -13.06 -1.37 0.41
CA HIS A 27 -11.92 -1.59 -0.45
C HIS A 27 -11.76 -3.08 -0.73
N VAL A 28 -11.61 -3.43 -2.01
CA VAL A 28 -11.40 -4.82 -2.42
C VAL A 28 -10.00 -5.28 -2.01
N VAL A 29 -9.91 -6.35 -1.21
CA VAL A 29 -8.67 -7.04 -0.89
C VAL A 29 -8.39 -8.06 -2.00
N PHE A 30 -7.19 -7.99 -2.61
CA PHE A 30 -6.84 -8.78 -3.79
C PHE A 30 -5.54 -9.59 -3.64
N GLY A 31 -4.87 -9.52 -2.50
CA GLY A 31 -3.60 -10.23 -2.29
C GLY A 31 -2.99 -9.97 -0.92
N LYS A 32 -1.84 -10.60 -0.66
CA LYS A 32 -1.04 -10.42 0.56
C LYS A 32 0.44 -10.43 0.25
N VAL A 33 1.23 -9.71 1.04
CA VAL A 33 2.70 -9.76 0.99
C VAL A 33 3.19 -11.09 1.55
N LEU A 34 4.18 -11.71 0.90
CA LEU A 34 4.72 -13.01 1.28
C LEU A 34 6.10 -12.88 1.93
N GLY A 35 6.38 -13.76 2.90
CA GLY A 35 7.72 -14.02 3.44
C GLY A 35 8.54 -12.77 3.80
N ASP A 36 9.78 -12.76 3.32
CA ASP A 36 10.80 -11.76 3.65
C ASP A 36 10.50 -10.37 3.09
N SER A 37 9.58 -10.25 2.12
CA SER A 37 9.15 -8.96 1.56
C SER A 37 8.48 -8.04 2.60
N LEU A 38 8.03 -8.60 3.73
CA LEU A 38 7.52 -7.81 4.86
C LEU A 38 8.57 -6.85 5.44
N LEU A 39 9.87 -7.20 5.41
CA LEU A 39 10.93 -6.31 5.89
C LEU A 39 11.04 -5.05 5.03
N VAL A 40 10.87 -5.19 3.70
CA VAL A 40 10.88 -4.05 2.78
C VAL A 40 9.69 -3.14 3.04
N LEU A 41 8.50 -3.72 3.25
CA LEU A 41 7.30 -2.96 3.62
C LEU A 41 7.53 -2.15 4.91
N ARG A 42 8.10 -2.75 5.95
CA ARG A 42 8.41 -2.05 7.21
C ARG A 42 9.45 -0.94 7.05
N LYS A 43 10.42 -1.10 6.14
CA LYS A 43 11.38 -0.02 5.83
C LYS A 43 10.68 1.16 5.17
N ILE A 44 9.77 0.91 4.22
CA ILE A 44 8.99 1.95 3.54
C ILE A 44 8.05 2.67 4.52
N GLU A 45 7.38 1.93 5.40
CA GLU A 45 6.49 2.47 6.43
C GLU A 45 7.20 3.48 7.36
N ASN A 46 8.47 3.24 7.70
CA ASN A 46 9.24 4.07 8.62
C ASN A 46 9.96 5.26 7.95
N VAL A 47 9.75 5.50 6.65
CA VAL A 47 10.35 6.65 5.96
C VAL A 47 9.77 7.95 6.52
N GLN A 48 10.65 8.95 6.76
CA GLN A 48 10.20 10.26 7.22
C GLN A 48 9.22 10.89 6.23
N THR A 49 8.07 11.35 6.74
CA THR A 49 7.04 12.02 5.94
C THR A 49 7.03 13.53 6.18
N GLY A 50 6.52 14.26 5.19
CA GLY A 50 6.19 15.68 5.28
C GLY A 50 4.68 15.90 5.38
N PRO A 51 4.19 17.09 4.96
CA PRO A 51 2.75 17.38 4.91
C PRO A 51 1.98 16.32 4.11
N ASN A 52 0.74 16.04 4.52
CA ASN A 52 -0.14 15.02 3.92
C ASN A 52 0.45 13.59 3.92
N SER A 53 1.32 13.28 4.89
CA SER A 53 2.00 11.98 5.00
C SER A 53 2.79 11.57 3.76
N ARG A 54 3.19 12.54 2.91
CA ARG A 54 4.01 12.27 1.73
C ARG A 54 5.44 11.96 2.16
N PRO A 55 6.06 10.84 1.74
CA PRO A 55 7.47 10.56 2.02
C PRO A 55 8.39 11.70 1.57
N LYS A 56 9.33 12.10 2.44
CA LYS A 56 10.39 13.08 2.09
C LYS A 56 11.39 12.50 1.09
N LEU A 57 11.60 11.19 1.16
CA LEU A 57 12.43 10.43 0.22
C LEU A 57 11.53 9.71 -0.77
N ALA A 58 11.90 9.72 -2.05
CA ALA A 58 11.15 9.04 -3.09
C ALA A 58 11.22 7.52 -2.90
N CYS A 59 10.07 6.90 -2.61
CA CYS A 59 9.91 5.45 -2.56
C CYS A 59 9.42 4.97 -3.93
N VAL A 60 10.34 4.48 -4.77
CA VAL A 60 10.07 4.12 -6.17
C VAL A 60 10.15 2.60 -6.34
N ILE A 61 9.22 2.03 -7.11
CA ILE A 61 9.32 0.65 -7.59
C ILE A 61 10.28 0.68 -8.79
N SER A 62 11.51 0.21 -8.59
CA SER A 62 12.53 0.22 -9.66
C SER A 62 12.25 -0.83 -10.74
N GLU A 63 11.76 -2.00 -10.34
CA GLU A 63 11.42 -3.12 -11.23
C GLU A 63 10.21 -3.87 -10.69
N CYS A 64 9.41 -4.45 -11.57
CA CYS A 64 8.27 -5.31 -11.24
C CYS A 64 8.01 -6.33 -12.34
N GLY A 65 7.41 -7.47 -11.99
CA GLY A 65 7.08 -8.54 -12.91
C GLY A 65 6.33 -9.69 -12.22
N GLU A 66 6.17 -10.79 -12.95
CA GLU A 66 5.65 -12.06 -12.44
C GLU A 66 6.81 -13.02 -12.17
N MET A 67 6.69 -13.85 -11.12
CA MET A 67 7.70 -14.89 -10.78
C MET A 67 7.39 -16.21 -11.47
#